data_AF-A0A1Y0H3C8-F1
#
_entry.id   AF-A0A1Y0H3C8-F1
#
_cell.length_a   1.000
_cell.length_b   1.000
_cell.length_c   1.000
_cell.angle_alpha   90.00
_cell.angle_beta   90.00
_cell.angle_gamma   90.00
#
_symmetry.space_group_name_H-M   'P 1'
#
loop_
_entity.id
_entity.type
_entity.pdbx_description
1 polymer ?
#
loop_
_entity_poly.entity_id
_entity_poly.type
_entity_poly.pdbx_seq_one_letter_code
_entity_poly.pdbx_strand_id
1 'polypeptide(L)'
;MPNPSFLTPREAWLTYRKNHRRLLMADFYVEQRRRLNILVENNNPIGGQWSFDEDNRKSIPKSLVPPTTPRFPPDRTTQEVIKIVTELFPNHPGNAEEFDWPVTRAQALEELNTFIEFRLHNFGPYEDAIHNQNHTLWHSLLSPLINCGLILPTEIIDRILESDAPLASKEGFIRQLIGWREFIFQVAHDYESNQTQFKPFGPARKMASSWYEGTTGLQPLDHTIKSVIRHGWCHHIERLMVLGSPMLMSRINPDEAYTWFMEHFIDSADWVMAPNIYGMSQFADGQPLPPNPTSLGVRTSSKCPTLPEETGAIPGTDFTGSSSTTTATNSPAIIEWE
;
A
#
# COMPACT_ATOMS: atom_id res chain seq x y z
N MET A 1 12.00 -4.59 23.42
CA MET A 1 12.83 -5.08 22.30
C MET A 1 12.33 -4.43 21.03
N PRO A 2 13.20 -4.05 20.08
CA PRO A 2 12.76 -3.51 18.79
C PRO A 2 11.96 -4.60 18.03
N ASN A 3 10.90 -4.18 17.33
CA ASN A 3 10.09 -5.07 16.51
C ASN A 3 10.88 -5.44 15.23
N PRO A 4 11.28 -6.72 15.03
CA PRO A 4 12.09 -7.11 13.88
C PRO A 4 11.33 -7.00 12.54
N SER A 5 10.01 -6.84 12.57
CA SER A 5 9.16 -6.68 11.38
C SER A 5 9.22 -5.27 10.77
N PHE A 6 9.93 -4.32 11.39
CA PHE A 6 10.08 -2.95 10.88
C PHE A 6 11.53 -2.47 11.00
N LEU A 7 12.02 -1.82 9.95
CA LEU A 7 13.41 -1.40 9.80
C LEU A 7 13.67 0.00 10.34
N THR A 8 12.62 0.78 10.59
CA THR A 8 12.71 2.18 11.04
C THR A 8 12.49 2.26 12.54
N PRO A 9 13.54 2.52 13.34
CA PRO A 9 13.37 2.79 14.75
C PRO A 9 12.54 4.06 14.95
N ARG A 10 11.78 4.10 16.03
CA ARG A 10 10.93 5.26 16.36
C ARG A 10 11.73 6.57 16.44
N GLU A 11 12.95 6.52 16.95
CA GLU A 11 13.86 7.67 17.04
C GLU A 11 14.25 8.25 15.66
N ALA A 12 14.44 7.38 14.67
CA ALA A 12 14.74 7.81 13.31
C ALA A 12 13.53 8.54 12.69
N TRP A 13 12.32 8.02 12.91
CA TRP A 13 11.08 8.69 12.49
C TRP A 13 10.88 10.03 13.16
N LEU A 14 11.08 10.13 14.48
CA LEU A 14 10.92 11.39 15.21
C LEU A 14 11.93 12.45 14.73
N THR A 15 13.15 12.04 14.40
CA THR A 15 14.14 12.92 13.77
C THR A 15 13.67 13.41 12.40
N TYR A 16 13.22 12.51 11.52
CA TYR A 16 12.66 12.86 10.22
C TYR A 16 11.50 13.87 10.35
N ARG A 17 10.53 13.57 11.21
CA ARG A 17 9.35 14.41 11.46
C ARG A 17 9.72 15.80 11.99
N LYS A 18 10.74 15.92 12.85
CA LYS A 18 11.21 17.21 13.37
C LYS A 18 11.83 18.08 12.27
N ASN A 19 12.49 17.47 11.29
CA ASN A 19 13.21 18.17 10.24
C ASN A 19 12.32 18.56 9.04
N HIS A 20 11.10 18.02 8.95
CA HIS A 20 10.22 18.21 7.81
C HIS A 20 8.91 18.89 8.19
N ARG A 21 8.58 19.99 7.50
CA ARG A 21 7.30 20.70 7.67
C ARG A 21 6.11 19.92 7.10
N ARG A 22 6.35 19.05 6.12
CA ARG A 22 5.38 18.14 5.49
C ARG A 22 6.02 16.76 5.41
N LEU A 23 5.28 15.72 5.78
CA LEU A 23 5.78 14.35 5.72
C LEU A 23 5.50 13.80 4.34
N LEU A 24 6.55 13.58 3.54
CA LEU A 24 6.46 13.05 2.18
C LEU A 24 7.18 11.70 2.12
N MET A 25 6.51 10.68 1.58
CA MET A 25 7.12 9.35 1.46
C MET A 25 8.43 9.40 0.66
N ALA A 26 8.50 10.18 -0.42
CA ALA A 26 9.69 10.31 -1.24
C ALA A 26 10.93 10.79 -0.45
N ASP A 27 10.77 11.84 0.37
CA ASP A 27 11.86 12.37 1.20
C ASP A 27 12.27 11.36 2.27
N PHE A 28 11.29 10.76 2.94
CA PHE A 28 11.53 9.71 3.93
C PHE A 28 12.29 8.53 3.31
N TYR A 29 11.91 8.09 2.12
CA TYR A 29 12.55 6.99 1.41
C TYR A 29 14.00 7.29 1.05
N VAL A 30 14.34 8.51 0.64
CA VAL A 30 15.73 8.94 0.40
C VAL A 30 16.55 8.83 1.69
N GLU A 31 16.01 9.28 2.82
CA GLU A 31 16.68 9.14 4.12
C GLU A 31 16.84 7.68 4.53
N GLN A 32 15.82 6.85 4.31
CA GLN A 32 15.86 5.42 4.60
C GLN A 32 16.95 4.71 3.80
N ARG A 33 17.05 5.00 2.50
CA ARG A 33 18.08 4.44 1.64
C ARG A 33 19.49 4.80 2.10
N ARG A 34 19.71 6.05 2.50
CA ARG A 34 21.00 6.50 3.08
C ARG A 34 21.28 5.81 4.41
N ARG A 35 20.31 5.79 5.32
CA ARG A 35 20.44 5.19 6.66
C ARG A 35 20.74 3.70 6.61
N LEU A 36 20.07 2.98 5.71
CA LEU A 36 20.21 1.53 5.53
C LEU A 36 21.32 1.15 4.54
N ASN A 37 21.93 2.14 3.86
CA ASN A 37 22.90 1.94 2.79
C ASN A 37 22.39 1.01 1.66
N ILE A 38 21.11 1.16 1.27
CA ILE A 38 20.46 0.33 0.26
C ILE A 38 20.49 1.03 -1.09
N LEU A 39 21.10 0.37 -2.08
CA LEU A 39 21.32 0.89 -3.44
C LEU A 39 22.10 2.22 -3.47
N VAL A 40 22.85 2.57 -2.43
CA VAL A 40 23.59 3.84 -2.30
C VAL A 40 25.09 3.61 -2.50
N GLU A 41 25.74 4.51 -3.21
CA GLU A 41 27.20 4.57 -3.36
C GLU A 41 27.68 6.01 -3.16
N ASN A 42 28.66 6.24 -2.28
CA ASN A 42 29.20 7.58 -1.97
C ASN A 42 28.11 8.63 -1.64
N ASN A 43 27.09 8.25 -0.86
CA ASN A 43 25.90 9.07 -0.52
C ASN A 43 24.98 9.43 -1.69
N ASN A 44 25.23 8.90 -2.89
CA ASN A 44 24.42 9.08 -4.09
C ASN A 44 23.66 7.79 -4.44
N PRO A 45 22.51 7.89 -5.14
CA PRO A 45 21.79 6.69 -5.54
C PRO A 45 22.53 5.98 -6.68
N ILE A 46 22.70 4.67 -6.57
CA ILE A 46 23.08 3.82 -7.71
C ILE A 46 22.06 4.02 -8.83
N GLY A 47 22.55 4.18 -10.07
CA GLY A 47 21.71 4.48 -11.23
C GLY A 47 21.38 5.96 -11.42
N GLY A 48 21.90 6.86 -10.57
CA GLY A 48 21.80 8.31 -10.76
C GLY A 48 20.49 8.95 -10.33
N GLN A 49 19.47 8.17 -9.96
CA GLN A 49 18.19 8.67 -9.47
C GLN A 49 17.69 7.90 -8.25
N TRP A 50 16.96 8.59 -7.38
CA TRP A 50 16.47 8.00 -6.13
C TRP A 50 15.28 7.06 -6.32
N SER A 51 14.51 7.26 -7.39
CA SER A 51 13.29 6.52 -7.73
C SER A 51 13.20 6.33 -9.24
N PHE A 52 12.73 5.16 -9.68
CA PHE A 52 12.41 4.82 -11.07
C PHE A 52 10.88 4.75 -11.31
N ASP A 53 10.07 5.34 -10.43
CA ASP A 53 8.59 5.27 -10.48
C ASP A 53 7.97 5.67 -11.82
N GLU A 54 8.55 6.66 -12.51
CA GLU A 54 8.05 7.11 -13.81
C GLU A 54 8.17 6.03 -14.90
N ASP A 55 9.08 5.07 -14.73
CA ASP A 55 9.30 3.96 -15.66
C ASP A 55 8.37 2.76 -15.41
N ASN A 56 7.58 2.79 -14.32
CA ASN A 56 6.79 1.66 -13.82
C ASN A 56 5.35 1.57 -14.39
N ARG A 57 5.07 2.33 -15.46
CA ARG A 57 3.72 2.51 -16.03
C ARG A 57 3.59 2.02 -17.47
N LYS A 58 4.31 0.96 -17.84
CA LYS A 58 4.23 0.42 -19.20
C LYS A 58 2.95 -0.40 -19.37
N SER A 59 2.37 -0.34 -20.57
CA SER A 59 1.30 -1.25 -21.00
C SER A 59 1.87 -2.66 -21.18
N ILE A 60 1.07 -3.70 -20.93
CA ILE A 60 1.53 -5.07 -21.08
C ILE A 60 1.55 -5.42 -22.58
N PRO A 61 2.70 -5.79 -23.17
CA PRO A 61 2.71 -6.27 -24.54
C PRO A 61 1.90 -7.57 -24.65
N LYS A 62 1.08 -7.73 -25.70
CA LYS A 62 0.25 -8.95 -25.91
C LYS A 62 1.03 -10.27 -25.89
N SER A 63 2.32 -10.23 -26.22
CA SER A 63 3.20 -11.41 -26.20
C SER A 63 3.71 -11.77 -24.81
N LEU A 64 3.58 -10.85 -23.84
CA LEU A 64 4.10 -11.00 -22.51
C LEU A 64 3.01 -11.60 -21.62
N VAL A 65 3.21 -12.87 -21.24
CA VAL A 65 2.29 -13.60 -20.37
C VAL A 65 2.81 -13.51 -18.94
N PRO A 66 2.02 -12.99 -17.99
CA PRO A 66 2.42 -13.00 -16.59
C PRO A 66 2.50 -14.45 -16.08
N PRO A 67 3.50 -14.78 -15.25
CA PRO A 67 3.69 -16.13 -14.75
C PRO A 67 2.54 -16.55 -13.82
N THR A 68 2.32 -17.85 -13.69
CA THR A 68 1.42 -18.42 -12.67
C THR A 68 2.06 -18.35 -11.30
N THR A 69 1.25 -18.11 -10.27
CA THR A 69 1.70 -18.16 -8.88
C THR A 69 1.60 -19.58 -8.31
N PRO A 70 2.50 -19.96 -7.38
CA PRO A 70 2.35 -21.19 -6.63
C PRO A 70 1.03 -21.20 -5.87
N ARG A 71 0.48 -22.39 -5.69
CA ARG A 71 -0.64 -22.65 -4.78
C ARG A 71 -0.14 -23.56 -3.68
N PHE A 72 -0.57 -23.31 -2.46
CA PHE A 72 -0.16 -24.10 -1.28
C PHE A 72 -1.38 -24.86 -0.76
N PRO A 73 -1.57 -26.13 -1.17
CA PRO A 73 -2.73 -26.91 -0.74
C PRO A 73 -2.81 -26.99 0.79
N PRO A 74 -4.00 -26.83 1.38
CA PRO A 74 -4.20 -26.94 2.82
C PRO A 74 -3.66 -28.24 3.39
N ASP A 75 -2.73 -28.14 4.34
CA ASP A 75 -2.30 -29.29 5.13
C ASP A 75 -3.40 -29.73 6.10
N ARG A 76 -3.15 -30.78 6.89
CA ARG A 76 -4.13 -31.28 7.86
C ARG A 76 -4.60 -30.18 8.82
N THR A 77 -3.68 -29.36 9.34
CA THR A 77 -4.00 -28.29 10.30
C THR A 77 -4.84 -27.22 9.62
N THR A 78 -4.45 -26.81 8.40
CA THR A 78 -5.21 -25.82 7.62
C THR A 78 -6.62 -26.33 7.31
N GLN A 79 -6.78 -27.61 6.94
CA GLN A 79 -8.09 -28.21 6.70
C GLN A 79 -8.98 -28.23 7.95
N GLU A 80 -8.41 -28.50 9.13
CA GLU A 80 -9.13 -28.43 10.41
C GLU A 80 -9.58 -26.99 10.69
N VAL A 81 -8.73 -25.99 10.44
CA VAL A 81 -9.07 -24.56 10.59
C VAL A 81 -10.14 -24.12 9.58
N ILE A 82 -10.06 -24.55 8.32
CA ILE A 82 -11.07 -24.24 7.29
C ILE A 82 -12.46 -24.69 7.78
N LYS A 83 -12.58 -25.90 8.33
CA LYS A 83 -13.85 -26.39 8.89
C LYS A 83 -14.37 -25.49 10.01
N ILE A 84 -13.50 -25.13 10.95
CA ILE A 84 -13.87 -24.23 12.07
C ILE A 84 -14.35 -22.88 11.54
N VAL A 85 -13.63 -22.29 10.58
CA VAL A 85 -14.00 -20.99 10.00
C VAL A 85 -15.34 -21.07 9.27
N THR A 86 -15.55 -22.09 8.46
CA THR A 86 -16.81 -22.31 7.73
C THR A 86 -17.99 -22.52 8.69
N GLU A 87 -17.79 -23.22 9.81
CA GLU A 87 -18.85 -23.47 10.81
C GLU A 87 -19.17 -22.23 11.65
N LEU A 88 -18.15 -21.47 12.09
CA LEU A 88 -18.32 -20.35 13.02
C LEU A 88 -18.65 -19.03 12.32
N PHE A 89 -18.19 -18.85 11.08
CA PHE A 89 -18.32 -17.60 10.33
C PHE A 89 -18.99 -17.78 8.96
N PRO A 90 -20.15 -18.46 8.87
CA PRO A 90 -20.78 -18.81 7.59
C PRO A 90 -21.28 -17.60 6.79
N ASN A 91 -21.40 -16.43 7.42
CA ASN A 91 -21.89 -15.19 6.79
C ASN A 91 -20.77 -14.18 6.51
N HIS A 92 -19.50 -14.52 6.79
CA HIS A 92 -18.38 -13.65 6.44
C HIS A 92 -18.12 -13.70 4.93
N PRO A 93 -17.65 -12.60 4.31
CA PRO A 93 -17.35 -12.59 2.89
C PRO A 93 -16.20 -13.55 2.56
N GLY A 94 -16.31 -14.19 1.40
CA GLY A 94 -15.29 -15.08 0.83
C GLY A 94 -15.58 -16.58 0.96
N ASN A 95 -14.61 -17.39 0.58
CA ASN A 95 -14.72 -18.85 0.60
C ASN A 95 -13.45 -19.50 1.16
N ALA A 96 -13.51 -20.00 2.40
CA ALA A 96 -12.37 -20.66 3.04
C ALA A 96 -11.97 -21.98 2.36
N GLU A 97 -12.87 -22.63 1.60
CA GLU A 97 -12.56 -23.88 0.90
C GLU A 97 -11.57 -23.69 -0.25
N GLU A 98 -11.44 -22.46 -0.77
CA GLU A 98 -10.49 -22.10 -1.84
C GLU A 98 -9.15 -21.59 -1.31
N PHE A 99 -8.90 -21.66 0.01
CA PHE A 99 -7.69 -21.15 0.63
C PHE A 99 -6.43 -21.90 0.14
N ASP A 100 -5.47 -21.15 -0.42
CA ASP A 100 -4.23 -21.70 -0.97
C ASP A 100 -2.98 -20.84 -0.67
N TRP A 101 -3.02 -20.02 0.39
CA TRP A 101 -1.91 -19.17 0.84
C TRP A 101 -0.87 -19.93 1.69
N PRO A 102 0.40 -19.49 1.69
CA PRO A 102 1.42 -20.01 2.61
C PRO A 102 1.01 -19.85 4.08
N VAL A 103 1.16 -20.93 4.86
CA VAL A 103 0.89 -20.95 6.31
C VAL A 103 2.13 -21.29 7.14
N THR A 104 3.24 -21.63 6.48
CA THR A 104 4.51 -21.96 7.14
C THR A 104 5.65 -21.08 6.65
N ARG A 105 6.70 -20.95 7.46
CA ARG A 105 7.93 -20.21 7.09
C ARG A 105 8.60 -20.81 5.84
N ALA A 106 8.59 -22.13 5.70
CA ALA A 106 9.17 -22.80 4.53
C ALA A 106 8.44 -22.39 3.24
N GLN A 107 7.10 -22.40 3.25
CA GLN A 107 6.29 -21.94 2.12
C GLN A 107 6.47 -20.45 1.84
N ALA A 108 6.65 -19.62 2.87
CA ALA A 108 6.93 -18.19 2.67
C ALA A 108 8.27 -17.93 1.98
N LEU A 109 9.30 -18.72 2.29
CA LEU A 109 10.58 -18.67 1.59
C LEU A 109 10.48 -19.20 0.15
N GLU A 110 9.65 -20.22 -0.08
CA GLU A 110 9.33 -20.74 -1.42
C GLU A 110 8.64 -19.67 -2.29
N GLU A 111 7.67 -18.94 -1.72
CA GLU A 111 6.98 -17.84 -2.42
C GLU A 111 7.96 -16.70 -2.75
N LEU A 112 8.86 -16.33 -1.82
CA LEU A 112 9.91 -15.33 -2.09
C LEU A 112 10.83 -15.80 -3.22
N ASN A 113 11.29 -17.05 -3.20
CA ASN A 113 12.16 -17.59 -4.24
C ASN A 113 11.48 -17.53 -5.60
N THR A 114 10.22 -17.96 -5.66
CA THR A 114 9.42 -17.94 -6.89
C THR A 114 9.19 -16.51 -7.39
N PHE A 115 8.94 -15.56 -6.49
CA PHE A 115 8.84 -14.15 -6.85
C PHE A 115 10.13 -13.64 -7.50
N ILE A 116 11.28 -13.91 -6.90
CA ILE A 116 12.57 -13.46 -7.42
C ILE A 116 12.87 -14.09 -8.80
N GLU A 117 12.63 -15.38 -8.95
CA GLU A 117 12.96 -16.12 -10.16
C GLU A 117 12.06 -15.71 -11.35
N PHE A 118 10.75 -15.59 -11.12
CA PHE A 118 9.79 -15.47 -12.23
C PHE A 118 9.14 -14.10 -12.38
N ARG A 119 9.10 -13.30 -11.30
CA ARG A 119 8.27 -12.09 -11.26
C ARG A 119 9.05 -10.79 -11.10
N LEU A 120 10.09 -10.78 -10.26
CA LEU A 120 10.83 -9.58 -9.92
C LEU A 120 11.38 -8.85 -11.14
N HIS A 121 11.87 -9.55 -12.17
CA HIS A 121 12.43 -8.91 -13.37
C HIS A 121 11.49 -7.87 -13.97
N ASN A 122 10.20 -8.19 -14.04
CA ASN A 122 9.15 -7.39 -14.66
C ASN A 122 8.29 -6.61 -13.65
N PHE A 123 8.61 -6.67 -12.35
CA PHE A 123 7.84 -6.01 -11.29
C PHE A 123 7.69 -4.50 -11.55
N GLY A 124 8.81 -3.79 -11.75
CA GLY A 124 8.80 -2.33 -11.91
C GLY A 124 7.97 -1.90 -13.11
N PRO A 125 8.34 -2.29 -14.35
CA PRO A 125 7.68 -1.82 -15.57
C PRO A 125 6.15 -1.96 -15.62
N TYR A 126 5.58 -2.94 -14.92
CA TYR A 126 4.15 -3.27 -14.95
C TYR A 126 3.48 -3.14 -13.56
N GLU A 127 4.08 -2.40 -12.64
CA GLU A 127 3.57 -2.23 -11.27
C GLU A 127 2.14 -1.66 -11.23
N ASP A 128 1.82 -0.78 -12.18
CA ASP A 128 0.51 -0.11 -12.31
C ASP A 128 -0.40 -0.72 -13.40
N ALA A 129 0.00 -1.83 -14.03
CA ALA A 129 -0.81 -2.48 -15.06
C ALA A 129 -1.97 -3.28 -14.44
N ILE A 130 -3.12 -3.36 -15.11
CA ILE A 130 -4.27 -4.18 -14.70
C ILE A 130 -4.66 -5.12 -15.83
N HIS A 131 -4.92 -6.39 -15.50
CA HIS A 131 -5.25 -7.42 -16.49
C HIS A 131 -6.46 -8.25 -16.06
N ASN A 132 -7.45 -8.38 -16.94
CA ASN A 132 -8.74 -9.03 -16.66
C ASN A 132 -8.67 -10.56 -16.39
N GLN A 133 -7.63 -11.24 -16.84
CA GLN A 133 -7.46 -12.70 -16.66
C GLN A 133 -6.39 -13.09 -15.64
N ASN A 134 -5.57 -12.14 -15.18
CA ASN A 134 -4.47 -12.43 -14.27
C ASN A 134 -4.44 -11.38 -13.15
N HIS A 135 -4.88 -11.79 -11.97
CA HIS A 135 -5.04 -10.92 -10.81
C HIS A 135 -3.71 -10.64 -10.06
N THR A 136 -2.62 -11.35 -10.37
CA THR A 136 -1.34 -11.23 -9.64
C THR A 136 -0.24 -10.55 -10.42
N LEU A 137 -0.27 -10.64 -11.75
CA LEU A 137 0.75 -10.13 -12.66
C LEU A 137 2.16 -10.50 -12.19
N TRP A 138 3.01 -9.50 -11.97
CA TRP A 138 4.37 -9.65 -11.47
C TRP A 138 4.52 -9.26 -9.99
N HIS A 139 3.43 -9.15 -9.24
CA HIS A 139 3.47 -8.82 -7.81
C HIS A 139 3.93 -10.02 -6.97
N SER A 140 4.50 -9.72 -5.81
CA SER A 140 5.18 -10.72 -4.98
C SER A 140 4.28 -11.59 -4.11
N LEU A 141 3.06 -11.13 -3.79
CA LEU A 141 2.13 -11.80 -2.87
C LEU A 141 2.72 -12.01 -1.45
N LEU A 142 3.76 -11.25 -1.08
CA LEU A 142 4.43 -11.41 0.21
C LEU A 142 3.78 -10.62 1.36
N SER A 143 2.85 -9.69 1.07
CA SER A 143 2.25 -8.82 2.08
C SER A 143 1.65 -9.56 3.29
N PRO A 144 0.84 -10.64 3.15
CA PRO A 144 0.33 -11.35 4.32
C PRO A 144 1.46 -12.01 5.12
N LEU A 145 2.48 -12.54 4.43
CA LEU A 145 3.59 -13.29 5.03
C LEU A 145 4.52 -12.38 5.84
N ILE A 146 4.74 -11.17 5.34
CA ILE A 146 5.51 -10.15 6.05
C ILE A 146 4.72 -9.63 7.26
N ASN A 147 3.41 -9.38 7.08
CA ASN A 147 2.59 -8.78 8.11
C ASN A 147 2.32 -9.72 9.30
N CYS A 148 2.24 -11.02 9.07
CA CYS A 148 2.14 -12.02 10.16
C CYS A 148 3.49 -12.52 10.67
N GLY A 149 4.62 -12.09 10.06
CA GLY A 149 5.97 -12.38 10.53
C GLY A 149 6.54 -13.74 10.12
N LEU A 150 5.98 -14.40 9.09
CA LEU A 150 6.55 -15.64 8.53
C LEU A 150 7.90 -15.37 7.83
N ILE A 151 8.08 -14.17 7.29
CA ILE A 151 9.31 -13.71 6.65
C ILE A 151 9.63 -12.27 7.04
N LEU A 152 10.92 -11.97 7.25
CA LEU A 152 11.36 -10.64 7.66
C LEU A 152 11.69 -9.75 6.46
N PRO A 153 11.46 -8.42 6.54
CA PRO A 153 11.83 -7.49 5.49
C PRO A 153 13.32 -7.53 5.11
N THR A 154 14.20 -7.76 6.09
CA THR A 154 15.66 -7.86 5.84
C THR A 154 15.99 -9.04 4.94
N GLU A 155 15.39 -10.21 5.18
CA GLU A 155 15.61 -11.42 4.36
C GLU A 155 15.16 -11.19 2.92
N ILE A 156 14.06 -10.47 2.73
CA ILE A 156 13.57 -10.13 1.41
C ILE A 156 14.56 -9.19 0.72
N ILE A 157 14.96 -8.10 1.38
CA ILE A 157 15.88 -7.09 0.82
C ILE A 157 17.18 -7.74 0.37
N ASP A 158 17.80 -8.58 1.20
CA ASP A 158 19.06 -9.24 0.88
C ASP A 158 18.92 -10.04 -0.43
N ARG A 159 17.84 -10.82 -0.55
CA ARG A 159 17.57 -11.65 -1.73
C ARG A 159 17.25 -10.83 -2.98
N ILE A 160 16.57 -9.68 -2.85
CA ILE A 160 16.33 -8.76 -3.97
C ILE A 160 17.64 -8.14 -4.45
N LEU A 161 18.51 -7.71 -3.52
CA LEU A 161 19.79 -7.09 -3.87
C LEU A 161 20.71 -8.07 -4.61
N GLU A 162 20.73 -9.34 -4.19
CA GLU A 162 21.51 -10.42 -4.81
C GLU A 162 21.00 -10.91 -6.17
N SER A 163 19.72 -10.66 -6.50
CA SER A 163 19.14 -11.09 -7.78
C SER A 163 19.79 -10.42 -9.00
N ASP A 164 19.50 -10.91 -10.21
CA ASP A 164 19.95 -10.31 -11.47
C ASP A 164 18.90 -9.35 -12.09
N ALA A 165 17.82 -9.07 -11.37
CA ALA A 165 16.73 -8.23 -11.86
C ALA A 165 17.19 -6.79 -12.20
N PRO A 166 16.54 -6.13 -13.16
CA PRO A 166 16.85 -4.74 -13.51
C PRO A 166 16.74 -3.81 -12.31
N LEU A 167 17.58 -2.78 -12.28
CA LEU A 167 17.63 -1.82 -11.18
C LEU A 167 16.27 -1.16 -10.90
N ALA A 168 15.51 -0.81 -11.95
CA ALA A 168 14.18 -0.23 -11.81
C ALA A 168 13.20 -1.15 -11.04
N SER A 169 13.25 -2.47 -11.30
CA SER A 169 12.40 -3.43 -10.59
C SER A 169 12.88 -3.68 -9.16
N LYS A 170 14.20 -3.77 -8.93
CA LYS A 170 14.76 -3.86 -7.57
C LYS A 170 14.40 -2.64 -6.73
N GLU A 171 14.63 -1.46 -7.28
CA GLU A 171 14.35 -0.17 -6.62
C GLU A 171 12.86 -0.01 -6.37
N GLY A 172 12.01 -0.25 -7.37
CA GLY A 172 10.56 -0.17 -7.22
C GLY A 172 10.05 -1.08 -6.09
N PHE A 173 10.48 -2.34 -6.06
CA PHE A 173 10.09 -3.26 -4.99
C PHE A 173 10.60 -2.83 -3.61
N ILE A 174 11.88 -2.44 -3.51
CA ILE A 174 12.49 -1.96 -2.26
C ILE A 174 11.78 -0.70 -1.76
N ARG A 175 11.36 0.21 -2.66
CA ARG A 175 10.60 1.42 -2.32
C ARG A 175 9.27 1.12 -1.66
N GLN A 176 8.56 0.07 -2.12
CA GLN A 176 7.34 -0.38 -1.46
C GLN A 176 7.62 -0.87 -0.02
N LEU A 177 8.76 -1.53 0.20
CA LEU A 177 9.10 -2.18 1.47
C LEU A 177 9.72 -1.22 2.50
N ILE A 178 10.80 -0.51 2.17
CA ILE A 178 11.52 0.37 3.11
C ILE A 178 11.03 1.82 3.09
N GLY A 179 10.27 2.18 2.05
CA GLY A 179 9.60 3.46 1.88
C GLY A 179 8.17 3.38 2.37
N TRP A 180 7.24 2.97 1.51
CA TRP A 180 5.81 3.01 1.79
C TRP A 180 5.40 2.23 3.05
N ARG A 181 5.75 0.95 3.19
CA ARG A 181 5.35 0.15 4.35
C ARG A 181 5.85 0.72 5.67
N GLU A 182 7.12 1.13 5.72
CA GLU A 182 7.72 1.76 6.90
C GLU A 182 7.11 3.13 7.20
N PHE A 183 6.86 3.94 6.18
CA PHE A 183 6.24 5.26 6.32
C PHE A 183 4.81 5.13 6.87
N ILE A 184 4.01 4.23 6.30
CA ILE A 184 2.63 3.96 6.71
C ILE A 184 2.57 3.49 8.17
N PHE A 185 3.47 2.58 8.58
CA PHE A 185 3.53 2.14 9.97
C PHE A 185 3.79 3.29 10.95
N GLN A 186 4.72 4.19 10.61
CA GLN A 186 5.02 5.33 11.48
C GLN A 186 3.89 6.36 11.50
N VAL A 187 3.23 6.58 10.36
CA VAL A 187 2.05 7.45 10.26
C VAL A 187 0.89 6.88 11.07
N ALA A 188 0.63 5.58 11.03
CA ALA A 188 -0.42 4.94 11.82
C ALA A 188 -0.19 5.15 13.32
N HIS A 189 1.05 4.93 13.79
CA HIS A 189 1.40 5.17 15.18
C HIS A 189 1.19 6.63 15.58
N ASP A 190 1.45 7.56 14.67
CA ASP A 190 1.16 8.98 14.90
C ASP A 190 -0.34 9.28 14.92
N TYR A 191 -1.16 8.61 14.11
CA TYR A 191 -2.63 8.76 14.15
C TYR A 191 -3.22 8.30 15.47
N GLU A 192 -2.84 7.11 15.96
CA GLU A 192 -3.26 6.58 17.26
C GLU A 192 -2.95 7.56 18.39
N SER A 193 -1.75 8.15 18.36
CA SER A 193 -1.32 9.10 19.38
C SER A 193 -2.03 10.46 19.33
N ASN A 194 -2.57 10.87 18.17
CA ASN A 194 -3.10 12.21 17.94
C ASN A 194 -4.64 12.30 17.88
N GLN A 195 -5.38 11.22 18.16
CA GLN A 195 -6.87 11.16 18.09
C GLN A 195 -7.41 11.85 16.82
N THR A 196 -6.77 11.61 15.67
CA THR A 196 -7.15 12.30 14.43
C THR A 196 -8.54 11.82 14.04
N GLN A 197 -9.55 12.70 14.16
CA GLN A 197 -10.87 12.40 13.62
C GLN A 197 -10.80 12.50 12.11
N PHE A 198 -10.75 11.36 11.43
CA PHE A 198 -10.94 11.29 9.99
C PHE A 198 -12.31 11.85 9.64
N LYS A 199 -12.38 12.67 8.60
CA LYS A 199 -13.63 13.32 8.18
C LYS A 199 -13.87 13.06 6.70
N PRO A 200 -15.10 12.66 6.32
CA PRO A 200 -15.45 12.46 4.91
C PRO A 200 -15.35 13.77 4.14
N PHE A 201 -15.06 13.63 2.84
CA PHE A 201 -15.21 14.74 1.90
C PHE A 201 -16.69 14.98 1.59
N GLY A 202 -17.33 15.86 2.38
CA GLY A 202 -18.74 16.21 2.20
C GLY A 202 -19.71 15.14 2.74
N PRO A 203 -20.93 15.02 2.17
CA PRO A 203 -21.93 14.06 2.64
C PRO A 203 -21.44 12.62 2.49
N ALA A 204 -21.46 11.86 3.59
CA ALA A 204 -21.06 10.46 3.62
C ALA A 204 -22.25 9.53 3.36
N ARG A 205 -22.10 8.62 2.40
CA ARG A 205 -23.07 7.58 2.07
C ARG A 205 -22.67 6.26 2.72
N LYS A 206 -23.68 5.47 3.13
CA LYS A 206 -23.46 4.08 3.52
C LYS A 206 -23.04 3.24 2.32
N MET A 207 -22.28 2.18 2.57
CA MET A 207 -21.96 1.21 1.54
C MET A 207 -23.20 0.37 1.21
N ALA A 208 -23.47 0.19 -0.08
CA ALA A 208 -24.57 -0.64 -0.57
C ALA A 208 -24.13 -2.12 -0.67
N SER A 209 -25.09 -3.05 -0.62
CA SER A 209 -24.78 -4.49 -0.75
C SER A 209 -24.10 -4.84 -2.08
N SER A 210 -24.28 -4.04 -3.12
CA SER A 210 -23.61 -4.22 -4.41
C SER A 210 -22.07 -4.20 -4.33
N TRP A 211 -21.49 -3.57 -3.31
CA TRP A 211 -20.04 -3.60 -3.04
C TRP A 211 -19.56 -4.93 -2.44
N TYR A 212 -20.46 -5.66 -1.78
CA TYR A 212 -20.20 -6.99 -1.23
C TYR A 212 -20.56 -8.11 -2.23
N GLU A 213 -21.41 -7.82 -3.21
CA GLU A 213 -21.86 -8.78 -4.22
C GLU A 213 -21.10 -8.67 -5.55
N GLY A 214 -20.45 -7.53 -5.82
CA GLY A 214 -19.87 -7.21 -7.12
C GLY A 214 -20.95 -7.03 -8.20
N THR A 215 -21.99 -6.26 -7.88
CA THR A 215 -23.18 -6.01 -8.72
C THR A 215 -23.44 -4.52 -8.93
N THR A 216 -22.39 -3.72 -8.92
CA THR A 216 -22.45 -2.25 -9.06
C THR A 216 -22.84 -1.81 -10.47
N GLY A 217 -22.71 -2.68 -11.48
CA GLY A 217 -22.97 -2.39 -12.88
C GLY A 217 -21.76 -1.80 -13.62
N LEU A 218 -20.63 -1.62 -12.94
CA LEU A 218 -19.36 -1.22 -13.52
C LEU A 218 -18.47 -2.45 -13.65
N GLN A 219 -18.33 -2.97 -14.87
CA GLN A 219 -17.64 -4.26 -15.10
C GLN A 219 -16.25 -4.36 -14.46
N PRO A 220 -15.36 -3.35 -14.56
CA PRO A 220 -14.06 -3.44 -13.92
C PRO A 220 -14.11 -3.53 -12.40
N LEU A 221 -15.01 -2.75 -11.79
CA LEU A 221 -15.22 -2.76 -10.35
C LEU A 221 -15.83 -4.09 -9.89
N ASP A 222 -16.87 -4.56 -10.59
CA ASP A 222 -17.56 -5.81 -10.28
C ASP A 222 -16.63 -7.02 -10.39
N HIS A 223 -15.74 -7.02 -11.38
CA HIS A 223 -14.72 -8.04 -11.54
C HIS A 223 -13.71 -8.03 -10.39
N THR A 224 -13.14 -6.88 -10.06
CA THR A 224 -12.16 -6.77 -8.96
C THR A 224 -12.80 -7.11 -7.62
N ILE A 225 -14.04 -6.69 -7.34
CA ILE A 225 -14.76 -7.09 -6.12
C ILE A 225 -14.87 -8.62 -6.02
N LYS A 226 -15.30 -9.29 -7.09
CA LYS A 226 -15.44 -10.75 -7.12
C LYS A 226 -14.10 -11.46 -6.99
N SER A 227 -13.05 -10.92 -7.62
CA SER A 227 -11.68 -11.43 -7.49
C SER A 227 -11.21 -11.36 -6.04
N VAL A 228 -11.41 -10.22 -5.38
CA VAL A 228 -11.06 -10.02 -3.97
C VAL A 228 -11.87 -10.94 -3.05
N ILE A 229 -13.17 -11.09 -3.25
CA ILE A 229 -14.00 -12.02 -2.46
C ILE A 229 -13.47 -13.45 -2.57
N ARG A 230 -13.05 -13.85 -3.77
CA ARG A 230 -12.55 -15.20 -4.03
C ARG A 230 -11.16 -15.44 -3.43
N HIS A 231 -10.24 -14.51 -3.64
CA HIS A 231 -8.81 -14.72 -3.35
C HIS A 231 -8.33 -14.05 -2.04
N GLY A 232 -9.14 -13.16 -1.48
CA GLY A 232 -8.78 -12.32 -0.33
C GLY A 232 -7.68 -11.30 -0.66
N TRP A 233 -7.43 -11.02 -1.94
CA TRP A 233 -6.31 -10.20 -2.36
C TRP A 233 -6.49 -9.62 -3.77
N CYS A 234 -5.98 -8.40 -3.95
CA CYS A 234 -5.70 -7.78 -5.24
C CYS A 234 -4.50 -6.85 -5.11
N HIS A 235 -3.90 -6.47 -6.23
CA HIS A 235 -2.68 -5.67 -6.21
C HIS A 235 -2.96 -4.18 -6.00
N HIS A 236 -1.90 -3.41 -5.69
CA HIS A 236 -2.05 -2.06 -5.13
C HIS A 236 -2.86 -1.09 -6.01
N ILE A 237 -2.61 -1.06 -7.32
CA ILE A 237 -3.33 -0.14 -8.22
C ILE A 237 -4.82 -0.48 -8.33
N GLU A 238 -5.23 -1.75 -8.21
CA GLU A 238 -6.64 -2.13 -8.13
C GLU A 238 -7.29 -1.61 -6.85
N ARG A 239 -6.60 -1.73 -5.70
CA ARG A 239 -7.08 -1.17 -4.42
C ARG A 239 -7.31 0.32 -4.50
N LEU A 240 -6.37 1.07 -5.12
CA LEU A 240 -6.44 2.52 -5.17
C LEU A 240 -7.39 3.04 -6.26
N MET A 241 -7.24 2.54 -7.49
CA MET A 241 -7.88 3.13 -8.67
C MET A 241 -9.19 2.43 -9.07
N VAL A 242 -9.32 1.13 -8.80
CA VAL A 242 -10.53 0.38 -9.17
C VAL A 242 -11.51 0.30 -8.00
N LEU A 243 -11.03 0.15 -6.77
CA LEU A 243 -11.89 0.09 -5.57
C LEU A 243 -12.00 1.45 -4.88
N GLY A 244 -10.88 2.01 -4.43
CA GLY A 244 -10.83 3.21 -3.60
C GLY A 244 -11.36 4.47 -4.30
N SER A 245 -10.93 4.71 -5.54
CA SER A 245 -11.34 5.89 -6.31
C SER A 245 -12.85 5.91 -6.58
N PRO A 246 -13.50 4.81 -7.02
CA PRO A 246 -14.95 4.75 -7.09
C PRO A 246 -15.65 4.91 -5.73
N MET A 247 -15.11 4.40 -4.62
CA MET A 247 -15.67 4.65 -3.27
C MET A 247 -15.63 6.14 -2.92
N LEU A 248 -14.52 6.81 -3.20
CA LEU A 248 -14.33 8.25 -2.96
C LEU A 248 -15.28 9.09 -3.82
N MET A 249 -15.35 8.82 -5.13
CA MET A 249 -16.29 9.47 -6.05
C MET A 249 -17.75 9.21 -5.65
N SER A 250 -17.99 8.02 -5.12
CA SER A 250 -19.27 7.63 -4.55
C SER A 250 -19.49 8.16 -3.14
N ARG A 251 -18.60 9.00 -2.60
CA ARG A 251 -18.69 9.58 -1.26
C ARG A 251 -19.09 8.56 -0.20
N ILE A 252 -18.58 7.34 -0.33
CA ILE A 252 -18.77 6.32 0.69
C ILE A 252 -18.11 6.83 1.97
N ASN A 253 -18.76 6.62 3.12
CA ASN A 253 -18.18 6.96 4.40
C ASN A 253 -16.80 6.28 4.52
N PRO A 254 -15.71 7.03 4.82
CA PRO A 254 -14.38 6.44 4.98
C PRO A 254 -14.34 5.27 5.96
N ASP A 255 -15.18 5.28 7.01
CA ASP A 255 -15.27 4.16 7.97
C ASP A 255 -15.87 2.90 7.33
N GLU A 256 -16.82 3.05 6.41
CA GLU A 256 -17.40 1.93 5.65
C GLU A 256 -16.38 1.38 4.64
N ALA A 257 -15.66 2.27 3.95
CA ALA A 257 -14.56 1.87 3.07
C ALA A 257 -13.47 1.13 3.86
N TYR A 258 -13.07 1.66 5.01
CA TYR A 258 -12.10 1.04 5.90
C TYR A 258 -12.54 -0.37 6.33
N THR A 259 -13.79 -0.50 6.78
CA THR A 259 -14.36 -1.79 7.19
C THR A 259 -14.34 -2.79 6.05
N TRP A 260 -14.77 -2.39 4.85
CA TRP A 260 -14.74 -3.26 3.68
C TRP A 260 -13.33 -3.75 3.35
N PHE A 261 -12.32 -2.87 3.35
CA PHE A 261 -10.93 -3.27 3.12
C PHE A 261 -10.37 -4.16 4.25
N MET A 262 -10.79 -3.97 5.50
CA MET A 262 -10.39 -4.83 6.61
C MET A 262 -10.97 -6.24 6.48
N GLU A 263 -12.23 -6.35 6.05
CA GLU A 263 -12.96 -7.62 5.93
C GLU A 263 -12.49 -8.49 4.75
N HIS A 264 -12.01 -7.88 3.66
CA HIS A 264 -11.79 -8.58 2.39
C HIS A 264 -10.34 -8.91 2.05
N PHE A 265 -9.36 -8.38 2.79
CA PHE A 265 -7.93 -8.57 2.47
C PHE A 265 -7.20 -9.41 3.51
N ILE A 266 -6.51 -10.46 3.04
CA ILE A 266 -5.70 -11.35 3.90
C ILE A 266 -4.51 -10.64 4.55
N ASP A 267 -4.08 -9.52 3.99
CA ASP A 267 -2.96 -8.71 4.49
C ASP A 267 -3.41 -7.48 5.31
N SER A 268 -4.68 -7.44 5.73
CA SER A 268 -5.25 -6.35 6.50
C SER A 268 -4.77 -6.33 7.96
N ALA A 269 -4.48 -5.12 8.45
CA ALA A 269 -4.22 -4.79 9.84
C ALA A 269 -4.44 -3.28 10.01
N ASP A 270 -4.82 -2.83 11.20
CA ASP A 270 -5.15 -1.41 11.41
C ASP A 270 -4.00 -0.48 11.01
N TRP A 271 -2.77 -0.83 11.38
CA TRP A 271 -1.59 -0.02 11.10
C TRP A 271 -1.30 0.18 9.61
N VAL A 272 -1.71 -0.75 8.74
CA VAL A 272 -1.50 -0.66 7.29
C VAL A 272 -2.74 -0.12 6.59
N MET A 273 -3.93 -0.54 7.00
CA MET A 273 -5.17 -0.14 6.33
C MET A 273 -5.58 1.28 6.70
N ALA A 274 -5.44 1.71 7.95
CA ALA A 274 -5.94 3.03 8.34
C ALA A 274 -5.28 4.17 7.54
N PRO A 275 -3.94 4.27 7.41
CA PRO A 275 -3.35 5.35 6.63
C PRO A 275 -3.57 5.24 5.12
N ASN A 276 -3.64 4.01 4.59
CA ASN A 276 -3.91 3.81 3.17
C ASN A 276 -5.36 4.17 2.82
N ILE A 277 -6.33 3.78 3.64
CA ILE A 277 -7.74 4.06 3.36
C ILE A 277 -8.09 5.50 3.70
N TYR A 278 -7.88 5.94 4.94
CA TYR A 278 -8.25 7.30 5.33
C TYR A 278 -7.36 8.37 4.69
N GLY A 279 -6.07 8.12 4.53
CA GLY A 279 -5.13 9.07 3.94
C GLY A 279 -5.11 8.99 2.42
N MET A 280 -4.50 7.92 1.90
CA MET A 280 -4.17 7.80 0.47
C MET A 280 -5.39 7.66 -0.44
N SER A 281 -6.39 6.89 -0.01
CA SER A 281 -7.53 6.53 -0.84
C SER A 281 -8.69 7.51 -0.70
N GLN A 282 -9.07 7.87 0.54
CA GLN A 282 -10.30 8.62 0.82
C GLN A 282 -10.05 10.09 1.18
N PHE A 283 -8.80 10.53 1.35
CA PHE A 283 -8.43 11.91 1.73
C PHE A 283 -9.20 12.45 2.93
N ALA A 284 -9.48 11.57 3.89
CA ALA A 284 -10.25 11.82 5.09
C ALA A 284 -9.39 12.32 6.26
N ASP A 285 -8.07 12.33 6.13
CA ASP A 285 -7.13 12.82 7.16
C ASP A 285 -6.93 14.35 7.15
N GLY A 286 -7.77 15.07 6.38
CA GLY A 286 -7.77 16.53 6.29
C GLY A 286 -6.71 17.10 5.35
N GLN A 287 -5.99 16.25 4.61
CA GLN A 287 -5.16 16.70 3.52
C GLN A 287 -6.01 17.16 2.32
N PRO A 288 -5.59 18.22 1.61
CA PRO A 288 -6.22 18.57 0.36
C PRO A 288 -6.00 17.44 -0.67
N LEU A 289 -7.00 17.23 -1.53
CA LEU A 289 -6.86 16.35 -2.69
C LEU A 289 -5.61 16.77 -3.48
N PRO A 290 -4.60 15.89 -3.62
CA PRO A 290 -3.42 16.21 -4.39
C PRO A 290 -3.77 16.28 -5.88
N PRO A 291 -2.98 17.00 -6.69
CA PRO A 291 -3.12 16.98 -8.14
C PRO A 291 -2.81 15.60 -8.74
N ASN A 292 -2.17 14.70 -7.98
CA ASN A 292 -1.92 13.30 -8.35
C ASN A 292 -2.29 12.37 -7.17
N PRO A 293 -3.16 11.35 -7.36
CA PRO A 293 -3.61 10.44 -6.30
C PRO A 293 -2.50 9.66 -5.56
N THR A 294 -1.27 9.57 -6.09
CA THR A 294 -0.18 8.81 -5.44
C THR A 294 0.63 9.59 -4.40
N SER A 295 0.38 10.89 -4.19
CA SER A 295 1.11 11.65 -3.17
C SER A 295 0.38 11.63 -1.82
N LEU A 296 0.88 10.83 -0.87
CA LEU A 296 0.50 10.93 0.54
C LEU A 296 1.38 11.98 1.24
N GLY A 297 0.77 12.98 1.88
CA GLY A 297 1.49 14.11 2.47
C GLY A 297 0.99 14.55 3.85
N VAL A 298 1.33 13.85 4.94
CA VAL A 298 0.77 14.17 6.26
C VAL A 298 1.22 15.56 6.74
N ARG A 299 0.27 16.44 7.06
CA ARG A 299 0.57 17.72 7.71
C ARG A 299 0.86 17.49 9.19
N THR A 300 2.05 17.86 9.64
CA THR A 300 2.31 18.01 11.06
C THR A 300 1.61 19.28 11.54
N SER A 301 0.63 19.17 12.44
CA SER A 301 0.19 20.35 13.20
C SER A 301 1.38 20.83 14.04
N SER A 302 1.76 22.11 13.93
CA SER A 302 2.87 22.70 14.68
C SER A 302 2.59 22.90 16.17
N LYS A 303 1.59 22.19 16.72
CA LYS A 303 1.22 22.22 18.13
C LYS A 303 1.39 20.82 18.70
N CYS A 304 2.62 20.51 19.08
CA CYS A 304 2.83 19.58 20.19
C CYS A 304 2.10 20.20 21.40
N PRO A 305 1.25 19.47 22.16
CA PRO A 305 0.63 20.04 23.34
C PRO A 305 1.71 20.21 24.42
N THR A 306 2.41 21.34 24.40
CA THR A 306 3.05 21.87 25.60
C THR A 306 1.95 22.37 26.52
N LEU A 307 2.04 22.02 27.81
CA LEU A 307 1.18 22.46 28.90
C LEU A 307 0.91 23.97 28.82
N PRO A 308 -0.29 24.44 29.21
CA PRO A 308 -0.68 25.82 28.98
C PRO A 308 0.12 26.76 29.88
N GLU A 309 0.89 27.65 29.26
CA GLU A 309 1.19 28.95 29.85
C GLU A 309 0.39 30.01 29.09
N GLU A 310 -0.33 30.82 29.87
CA GLU A 310 -1.10 31.96 29.42
C GLU A 310 -0.20 32.95 28.66
N THR A 311 -0.68 33.45 27.52
CA THR A 311 -0.84 34.89 27.23
C THR A 311 -1.08 35.14 25.72
N GLY A 312 -2.13 35.91 25.45
CA GLY A 312 -2.03 37.14 24.63
C GLY A 312 -1.79 37.07 23.12
N ALA A 313 -2.83 37.54 22.41
CA ALA A 313 -2.79 38.36 21.19
C ALA A 313 -2.79 37.70 19.79
N ILE A 314 -3.72 38.22 18.97
CA ILE A 314 -3.87 38.04 17.52
C ILE A 314 -3.32 39.31 16.86
N PRO A 315 -2.52 39.21 15.78
CA PRO A 315 -2.93 39.67 14.43
C PRO A 315 -2.41 38.68 13.35
N GLY A 316 -2.89 38.57 12.11
CA GLY A 316 -3.47 39.53 11.18
C GLY A 316 -2.66 39.47 9.86
N THR A 317 -3.37 39.37 8.73
CA THR A 317 -2.99 39.67 7.32
C THR A 317 -2.14 38.72 6.47
N ASP A 318 -2.77 38.35 5.34
CA ASP A 318 -2.33 38.38 3.93
C ASP A 318 -1.05 37.66 3.47
N PHE A 319 -1.25 36.77 2.50
CA PHE A 319 -0.22 36.36 1.53
C PHE A 319 -0.78 36.44 0.10
N THR A 320 -0.37 37.48 -0.63
CA THR A 320 -0.22 37.44 -2.08
C THR A 320 1.12 36.79 -2.41
N GLY A 321 1.13 35.88 -3.38
CA GLY A 321 2.36 35.18 -3.77
C GLY A 321 2.13 34.27 -4.97
N SER A 322 2.30 34.83 -6.16
CA SER A 322 2.40 34.10 -7.42
C SER A 322 3.60 33.16 -7.40
N SER A 323 3.40 31.89 -7.74
CA SER A 323 4.50 31.02 -8.18
C SER A 323 4.05 30.24 -9.42
N SER A 324 4.90 30.30 -10.43
CA SER A 324 4.80 29.65 -11.72
C SER A 324 4.83 28.13 -11.57
N THR A 325 3.74 27.47 -11.93
CA THR A 325 3.65 26.02 -12.03
C THR A 325 4.17 25.55 -13.39
N THR A 326 5.28 24.84 -13.37
CA THR A 326 5.68 23.98 -14.49
C THR A 326 4.75 22.76 -14.47
N THR A 327 3.88 22.66 -15.46
CA THR A 327 2.91 21.58 -15.63
C THR A 327 3.63 20.30 -16.05
N ALA A 328 3.73 19.32 -15.15
CA ALA A 328 4.06 17.94 -15.49
C ALA A 328 2.82 17.28 -16.11
N THR A 329 2.96 16.74 -17.32
CA THR A 329 1.92 15.98 -18.03
C THR A 329 1.88 14.55 -17.51
N ASN A 330 0.80 14.18 -16.82
CA ASN A 330 0.56 12.84 -16.29
C ASN A 330 -0.11 11.92 -17.34
N SER A 331 0.41 10.70 -17.50
CA SER A 331 -0.30 9.60 -18.18
C SER A 331 -1.02 8.72 -17.14
N PRO A 332 -2.30 8.34 -17.37
CA PRO A 332 -3.12 7.56 -16.43
C PRO A 332 -2.71 6.08 -16.36
N ALA A 333 -3.13 5.38 -15.29
CA ALA A 333 -3.01 3.93 -15.15
C ALA A 333 -3.62 3.21 -16.36
N ILE A 334 -2.94 2.15 -16.83
CA ILE A 334 -3.30 1.46 -18.08
C ILE A 334 -4.15 0.26 -17.71
N ILE A 335 -5.44 0.36 -18.01
CA ILE A 335 -6.41 -0.70 -17.76
C ILE A 335 -6.67 -1.43 -19.08
N GLU A 336 -6.23 -2.68 -19.19
CA GLU A 336 -6.46 -3.51 -20.38
C GLU A 336 -7.74 -4.34 -20.18
N TRP A 337 -8.81 -3.92 -20.86
CA TRP A 337 -10.06 -4.67 -21.01
C TRP A 337 -10.20 -5.08 -22.48
N GLU A 338 -10.26 -6.39 -22.75
CA GLU A 338 -10.64 -6.93 -24.07
C GLU A 338 -12.15 -6.87 -24.32
#